data_AF-A0A7S9DCR0-F1
#
_entry.id   AF-A0A7S9DCR0-F1
#
_cell.length_a   1.000
_cell.length_b   1.000
_cell.length_c   1.000
_cell.angle_alpha   90.00
_cell.angle_beta   90.00
_cell.angle_gamma   90.00
#
_symmetry.space_group_name_H-M   'P 1'
#
loop_
_entity.id
_entity.type
_entity.pdbx_description
1 polymer ?
#
loop_
_entity_poly.entity_id
_entity_poly.type
_entity_poly.pdbx_seq_one_letter_code
_entity_poly.pdbx_strand_id
1 'polypeptide(L)'
;MRDGNQRICLYRVNSPRAVRHHLDEGQRLPLDRGAAGHVLAAYGDQSGSNRKMVLAQGYYVSLGERDPEVAAAAVPLIDGQGKLRGALSVSAIRMRFDTQAQKMALKALKSEARALAGLLPASEA
;
A
#
# COMPACT_ATOMS: atom_id res chain seq x y z
N MET A 1 4.46 -2.84 -6.66
CA MET A 1 4.78 -4.27 -6.77
C MET A 1 6.08 -4.55 -6.03
N ARG A 2 6.28 -5.77 -5.51
CA ARG A 2 7.55 -6.18 -4.88
C ARG A 2 8.58 -6.52 -5.95
N ASP A 3 9.83 -6.13 -5.71
CA ASP A 3 11.00 -6.50 -6.50
C ASP A 3 12.18 -6.70 -5.54
N GLY A 4 12.51 -7.96 -5.24
CA GLY A 4 13.44 -8.31 -4.17
C GLY A 4 13.07 -7.68 -2.83
N ASN A 5 14.02 -6.92 -2.25
CA ASN A 5 13.82 -6.18 -0.99
C ASN A 5 13.32 -4.73 -1.20
N GLN A 6 12.88 -4.41 -2.42
CA GLN A 6 12.30 -3.13 -2.78
C GLN A 6 10.86 -3.32 -3.27
N ARG A 7 10.19 -2.18 -3.47
CA ARG A 7 8.94 -2.10 -4.20
C ARG A 7 9.00 -1.01 -5.24
N ILE A 8 8.42 -1.27 -6.40
CA ILE A 8 8.30 -0.33 -7.52
C ILE A 8 6.88 0.24 -7.52
N CYS A 9 6.73 1.56 -7.67
CA CYS A 9 5.46 2.19 -7.97
C CYS A 9 5.12 1.97 -9.44
N LEU A 10 4.11 1.14 -9.73
CA LEU A 10 3.72 0.88 -11.12
C LEU A 10 2.81 1.97 -11.67
N TYR A 11 1.88 2.46 -10.84
CA TYR A 11 0.90 3.47 -11.22
C TYR A 11 0.77 4.51 -10.11
N ARG A 12 0.59 5.78 -10.48
CA ARG A 12 0.43 6.85 -9.50
C ARG A 12 -0.42 8.01 -10.00
N VAL A 13 -1.47 8.31 -9.25
CA VAL A 13 -2.16 9.60 -9.35
C VAL A 13 -1.71 10.48 -8.19
N ASN A 14 -1.04 11.59 -8.52
CA ASN A 14 -0.59 12.56 -7.53
C ASN A 14 -1.69 13.58 -7.22
N SER A 15 -1.78 14.01 -5.96
CA SER A 15 -2.72 15.07 -5.56
C SER A 15 -2.42 16.37 -6.33
N PRO A 16 -3.45 17.13 -6.78
CA PRO A 16 -3.24 18.41 -7.44
C PRO A 16 -2.81 19.53 -6.48
N ARG A 17 -2.79 19.28 -5.17
CA ARG A 17 -2.39 20.27 -4.17
C ARG A 17 -0.90 20.60 -4.31
N ALA A 18 -0.55 21.86 -4.05
CA ALA A 18 0.84 22.33 -4.04
C ALA A 18 1.69 21.54 -3.01
N VAL A 19 1.21 21.45 -1.78
CA VAL A 19 1.84 20.61 -0.74
C VAL A 19 1.23 19.22 -0.79
N ARG A 20 2.02 18.26 -1.27
CA ARG A 20 1.65 16.85 -1.43
C ARG A 20 2.84 15.95 -1.14
N HIS A 21 2.56 14.72 -0.73
CA HIS A 21 3.54 13.66 -0.89
C HIS A 21 3.56 13.28 -2.37
N HIS A 22 4.68 13.52 -3.04
CA HIS A 22 4.88 13.20 -4.45
C HIS A 22 5.66 11.90 -4.60
N LEU A 23 5.32 11.12 -5.62
CA LEU A 23 6.03 9.92 -6.02
C LEU A 23 5.86 9.76 -7.52
N ASP A 24 6.86 9.23 -8.19
CA ASP A 24 6.79 8.94 -9.62
C ASP A 24 6.56 7.45 -9.87
N GLU A 25 5.98 7.14 -11.03
CA GLU A 25 5.98 5.79 -11.57
C GLU A 25 7.43 5.34 -11.83
N GLY A 26 7.70 4.06 -11.63
CA GLY A 26 9.05 3.50 -11.66
C GLY A 26 9.88 3.75 -10.40
N GLN A 27 9.45 4.65 -9.50
CA GLN A 27 10.20 4.92 -8.28
C GLN A 27 10.29 3.67 -7.39
N ARG A 28 11.53 3.35 -6.99
CA ARG A 28 11.88 2.26 -6.09
C ARG A 28 11.93 2.73 -4.65
N LEU A 29 11.28 1.98 -3.76
CA LEU A 29 11.19 2.27 -2.32
C LEU A 29 11.54 1.01 -1.52
N PRO A 30 12.00 1.14 -0.27
CA PRO A 30 12.24 -0.01 0.60
C PRO A 30 10.96 -0.81 0.87
N LEU A 31 11.10 -2.13 1.01
CA LEU A 31 10.00 -3.04 1.37
C LEU A 31 9.76 -3.10 2.88
N ASP A 32 10.78 -2.82 3.70
CA ASP A 32 10.78 -2.94 5.16
C ASP A 32 9.99 -1.86 5.91
N ARG A 33 9.54 -0.81 5.22
CA ARG A 33 8.89 0.35 5.83
C ARG A 33 7.83 0.99 4.95
N GLY A 34 6.91 1.71 5.59
CA GLY A 34 5.79 2.35 4.92
C GLY A 34 4.65 1.37 4.61
N ALA A 35 3.45 1.91 4.41
CA ALA A 35 2.24 1.09 4.39
C ALA A 35 2.23 -0.01 3.33
N ALA A 36 2.53 0.34 2.08
CA ALA A 36 2.60 -0.66 1.01
C ALA A 36 3.78 -1.62 1.17
N GLY A 37 4.86 -1.21 1.85
CA GLY A 37 5.99 -2.10 2.17
C GLY A 37 5.55 -3.24 3.09
N HIS A 38 4.96 -2.89 4.24
CA HIS A 38 4.43 -3.87 5.20
C HIS A 38 3.36 -4.77 4.62
N VAL A 39 2.45 -4.24 3.77
CA VAL A 39 1.44 -5.06 3.09
C VAL A 39 2.08 -6.06 2.13
N LEU A 40 2.99 -5.61 1.25
CA LEU A 40 3.65 -6.49 0.29
C LEU A 40 4.52 -7.55 1.00
N ALA A 41 5.20 -7.18 2.08
CA ALA A 41 5.99 -8.11 2.88
C ALA A 41 5.10 -9.18 3.54
N ALA A 42 4.01 -8.76 4.20
CA ALA A 42 3.15 -9.67 4.95
C ALA A 42 2.46 -10.72 4.08
N TYR A 43 1.93 -10.29 2.92
CA TYR A 43 1.23 -11.15 1.97
C TYR A 43 2.15 -11.87 0.97
N GLY A 44 3.42 -11.44 0.88
CA GLY A 44 4.44 -12.09 0.05
C GLY A 44 5.30 -13.10 0.82
N ASP A 45 4.81 -13.57 1.98
CA ASP A 45 5.47 -14.51 2.90
C ASP A 45 6.86 -14.09 3.42
N GLN A 46 7.14 -12.78 3.46
CA GLN A 46 8.34 -12.29 4.10
C GLN A 46 8.13 -12.16 5.61
N SER A 47 9.16 -12.52 6.40
CA SER A 47 9.17 -12.22 7.83
C SER A 47 9.21 -10.70 8.04
N GLY A 48 8.21 -10.17 8.73
CA GLY A 48 8.17 -8.76 9.14
C GLY A 48 7.47 -8.64 10.49
N SER A 49 7.94 -7.71 11.33
CA SER A 49 7.38 -7.46 12.68
C SER A 49 5.87 -7.25 12.65
N ASN A 50 5.36 -6.62 11.58
CA ASN A 50 3.95 -6.31 11.41
C ASN A 50 3.12 -7.41 10.73
N ARG A 51 3.73 -8.51 10.26
CA ARG A 51 3.05 -9.51 9.41
C ARG A 51 1.75 -10.03 10.02
N LYS A 52 1.79 -10.48 11.28
CA LYS A 52 0.60 -11.03 11.98
C LYS A 52 -0.54 -10.01 12.01
N MET A 53 -0.24 -8.76 12.36
CA MET A 53 -1.22 -7.68 12.43
C MET A 53 -1.79 -7.36 11.05
N VAL A 54 -0.94 -7.24 10.03
CA VAL A 54 -1.37 -6.96 8.65
C VAL A 54 -2.29 -8.03 8.11
N LEU A 55 -1.95 -9.30 8.28
CA LEU A 55 -2.77 -10.43 7.84
C LEU A 55 -4.11 -10.49 8.57
N ALA A 56 -4.13 -10.17 9.88
CA ALA A 56 -5.37 -10.17 10.67
C ALA A 56 -6.35 -9.06 10.26
N GLN A 57 -5.87 -7.85 9.97
CA GLN A 57 -6.73 -6.69 9.69
C GLN A 57 -6.94 -6.41 8.19
N GLY A 58 -6.08 -6.95 7.32
CA GLY A 58 -6.11 -6.77 5.87
C GLY A 58 -5.62 -5.42 5.37
N TYR A 59 -4.86 -4.68 6.17
CA TYR A 59 -4.28 -3.39 5.80
C TYR A 59 -3.09 -3.03 6.71
N TYR A 60 -2.41 -1.93 6.38
CA TYR A 60 -1.48 -1.28 7.29
C TYR A 60 -1.57 0.25 7.13
N VAL A 61 -1.45 0.97 8.24
CA VAL A 61 -1.31 2.42 8.27
C VAL A 61 0.07 2.77 8.79
N SER A 62 0.82 3.50 7.98
CA SER A 62 2.15 3.97 8.32
C SER A 62 2.12 5.47 8.62
N LEU A 63 2.76 5.86 9.72
CA LEU A 63 2.85 7.24 10.18
C LEU A 63 4.33 7.59 10.37
N GLY A 64 4.93 8.28 9.41
CA GLY A 64 6.29 8.79 9.58
C GLY A 64 7.43 7.81 9.27
N GLU A 65 7.17 6.58 8.83
CA GLU A 65 8.22 5.54 8.76
C GLU A 65 9.25 5.74 7.65
N ARG A 66 8.84 6.31 6.50
CA ARG A 66 9.76 6.65 5.41
C ARG A 66 10.29 8.07 5.55
N ASP A 67 9.40 8.96 5.96
CA ASP A 67 9.60 10.39 6.10
C ASP A 67 8.67 10.85 7.22
N PRO A 68 9.14 11.60 8.23
CA PRO A 68 8.34 12.02 9.39
C PRO A 68 7.06 12.80 9.05
N GLU A 69 7.02 13.46 7.90
CA GLU A 69 5.91 14.27 7.42
C GLU A 69 4.94 13.49 6.54
N VAL A 70 5.23 12.23 6.21
CA VAL A 70 4.42 11.40 5.31
C VAL A 70 3.69 10.32 6.08
N ALA A 71 2.40 10.16 5.75
CA ALA A 71 1.60 9.02 6.17
C ALA A 71 0.99 8.30 4.96
N ALA A 72 0.66 7.04 5.15
CA ALA A 72 -0.03 6.26 4.13
C ALA A 72 -0.87 5.14 4.74
N ALA A 73 -1.94 4.77 4.04
CA ALA A 73 -2.64 3.51 4.26
C ALA A 73 -2.48 2.63 3.02
N ALA A 74 -2.41 1.32 3.20
CA ALA A 74 -2.35 0.37 2.10
C ALA A 74 -3.15 -0.89 2.38
N VAL A 75 -3.66 -1.50 1.31
CA VAL A 75 -4.37 -2.78 1.30
C VAL A 75 -3.74 -3.69 0.25
N PRO A 76 -3.82 -5.03 0.39
CA PRO A 76 -3.33 -5.94 -0.64
C PRO A 76 -4.23 -5.89 -1.87
N LEU A 77 -3.64 -6.12 -3.04
CA LEU A 77 -4.35 -6.45 -4.27
C LEU A 77 -4.21 -7.95 -4.49
N ILE A 78 -5.30 -8.67 -4.29
CA ILE A 78 -5.39 -10.13 -4.39
C ILE A 78 -6.23 -10.47 -5.62
N ASP A 79 -5.77 -11.39 -6.46
CA ASP A 79 -6.53 -11.88 -7.61
C ASP A 79 -7.62 -12.90 -7.21
N GLY A 80 -8.42 -13.33 -8.19
CA GLY A 80 -9.47 -14.34 -7.98
C GLY A 80 -8.95 -15.71 -7.51
N GLN A 81 -7.65 -15.98 -7.58
CA GLN A 81 -7.01 -17.21 -7.11
C GLN A 81 -6.41 -17.06 -5.69
N GLY A 82 -6.60 -15.91 -5.05
CA GLY A 82 -6.06 -15.65 -3.72
C GLY A 82 -4.58 -15.26 -3.71
N LYS A 83 -3.98 -14.99 -4.88
CA LYS A 83 -2.55 -14.64 -4.98
C LYS A 83 -2.35 -13.13 -4.90
N LEU A 84 -1.30 -12.71 -4.19
CA LEU A 84 -0.88 -11.31 -4.12
C LEU A 84 -0.34 -10.82 -5.48
N ARG A 85 -0.94 -9.76 -6.01
CA ARG A 85 -0.49 -9.07 -7.24
C ARG A 85 0.16 -7.72 -6.96
N GLY A 86 -0.18 -7.10 -5.83
CA GLY A 86 0.40 -5.82 -5.44
C GLY A 86 -0.21 -5.25 -4.17
N ALA A 87 -0.07 -3.95 -3.99
CA ALA A 87 -0.71 -3.21 -2.92
C ALA A 87 -1.25 -1.89 -3.49
N LEU A 88 -2.45 -1.52 -3.08
CA LEU A 88 -3.06 -0.24 -3.38
C LEU A 88 -2.91 0.66 -2.15
N SER A 89 -2.57 1.94 -2.37
CA SER A 89 -2.23 2.84 -1.27
C SER A 89 -2.70 4.27 -1.52
N VAL A 90 -3.15 4.91 -0.46
CA VAL A 90 -3.34 6.37 -0.38
C VAL A 90 -2.26 6.92 0.54
N SER A 91 -1.63 8.01 0.12
CA SER A 91 -0.62 8.71 0.92
C SER A 91 -0.96 10.18 1.07
N ALA A 92 -0.53 10.77 2.17
CA ALA A 92 -0.83 12.14 2.53
C ALA A 92 0.29 12.75 3.37
N ILE A 93 0.24 14.07 3.54
CA ILE A 93 0.97 14.74 4.62
C ILE A 93 0.40 14.25 5.95
N ARG A 94 1.24 13.82 6.87
CA ARG A 94 0.88 13.16 8.13
C ARG A 94 -0.12 13.96 8.94
N MET A 95 0.05 15.28 9.04
CA MET A 95 -0.89 16.16 9.75
C MET A 95 -2.31 16.17 9.15
N ARG A 96 -2.46 15.82 7.88
CA ARG A 96 -3.76 15.74 7.17
C ARG A 96 -4.33 14.32 7.15
N PHE A 97 -3.64 13.36 7.76
CA PHE A 97 -4.03 11.95 7.78
C PHE A 97 -4.43 11.51 9.18
N ASP A 98 -5.38 12.26 9.75
CA ASP A 98 -6.01 11.94 11.04
C ASP A 98 -6.82 10.64 10.99
N THR A 99 -7.38 10.24 12.12
CA THR A 99 -8.17 9.02 12.25
C THR A 99 -9.36 8.96 11.29
N GLN A 100 -9.99 10.09 10.99
CA GLN A 100 -11.14 10.12 10.08
C GLN A 100 -10.69 9.96 8.63
N ALA A 101 -9.63 10.66 8.23
CA ALA A 101 -9.01 10.52 6.92
C ALA A 101 -8.47 9.10 6.69
N GLN A 102 -7.89 8.48 7.72
CA GLN A 102 -7.46 7.08 7.68
C GLN A 102 -8.64 6.13 7.44
N LYS A 103 -9.74 6.29 8.19
CA LYS A 103 -10.96 5.47 8.01
C LYS A 103 -11.54 5.62 6.60
N MET A 104 -11.61 6.85 6.09
CA MET A 104 -12.09 7.13 4.74
C MET A 104 -11.19 6.51 3.66
N ALA A 105 -9.87 6.68 3.79
CA ALA A 105 -8.90 6.08 2.88
C ALA A 105 -8.99 4.55 2.89
N LEU A 106 -9.06 3.93 4.07
CA LEU A 106 -9.20 2.48 4.20
C LEU A 106 -10.51 1.96 3.61
N LYS A 107 -11.63 2.67 3.81
CA LYS A 107 -12.91 2.32 3.20
C LYS A 107 -12.82 2.33 1.68
N ALA A 108 -12.28 3.41 1.09
CA ALA A 108 -12.09 3.53 -0.34
C ALA A 108 -11.14 2.45 -0.88
N LEU A 109 -9.95 2.31 -0.28
CA LEU A 109 -8.96 1.30 -0.66
C LEU A 109 -9.52 -0.12 -0.65
N LYS A 110 -10.24 -0.52 0.41
CA LYS A 110 -10.86 -1.85 0.50
C LYS A 110 -11.96 -2.05 -0.54
N SER A 111 -12.72 -1.00 -0.86
CA SER A 111 -13.74 -1.04 -1.92
C SER A 111 -13.10 -1.27 -3.28
N GLU A 112 -12.11 -0.45 -3.63
CA GLU A 112 -11.42 -0.52 -4.93
C GLU A 112 -10.61 -1.81 -5.08
N ALA A 113 -9.94 -2.27 -4.03
CA ALA A 113 -9.21 -3.54 -4.07
C ALA A 113 -10.12 -4.74 -4.38
N ARG A 114 -11.36 -4.75 -3.86
CA ARG A 114 -12.35 -5.78 -4.20
C ARG A 114 -12.85 -5.66 -5.64
N ALA A 115 -13.11 -4.45 -6.12
CA ALA A 115 -13.53 -4.22 -7.50
C ALA A 115 -12.45 -4.66 -8.50
N LEU A 116 -11.17 -4.40 -8.18
CA LEU A 116 -10.04 -4.80 -9.00
C LEU A 116 -9.79 -6.30 -9.01
N ALA A 117 -10.20 -7.05 -7.99
CA ALA A 117 -9.85 -8.48 -7.84
C ALA A 117 -10.21 -9.33 -9.07
N GLY A 118 -11.33 -9.05 -9.74
CA GLY A 118 -11.77 -9.75 -10.95
C GLY A 118 -11.10 -9.28 -12.24
N LEU A 119 -10.40 -8.13 -12.21
CA LEU A 119 -9.69 -7.55 -13.35
C LEU A 119 -8.18 -7.83 -13.30
N LEU A 120 -7.67 -8.25 -12.14
CA LEU A 120 -6.26 -8.55 -11.98
C LEU A 120 -5.91 -9.82 -12.76
N PRO A 121 -4.87 -9.79 -13.60
CA PRO A 121 -4.47 -10.96 -14.35
C PRO A 121 -4.01 -12.05 -13.39
N ALA A 122 -4.42 -13.30 -13.66
CA ALA A 122 -3.78 -14.47 -13.06
C ALA A 122 -2.26 -14.39 -13.32
N SER A 123 -1.47 -14.89 -12.38
CA SER A 123 -0.02 -14.96 -12.58
C SER A 123 0.31 -15.74 -13.85
N GLU A 124 1.15 -15.18 -14.72
CA GLU A 124 1.99 -16.04 -15.55
C GLU A 124 2.86 -16.87 -14.61
N ALA A 125 2.96 -18.17 -14.91
CA ALA A 125 3.67 -19.15 -14.11
C ALA A 125 5.19 -18.93 -14.18
#